data_AF-A0A175RPA8-F1
#
_entry.id   AF-A0A175RPA8-F1
#
_cell.length_a   1.000
_cell.length_b   1.000
_cell.length_c   1.000
_cell.angle_alpha   90.00
_cell.angle_beta   90.00
_cell.angle_gamma   90.00
#
_symmetry.space_group_name_H-M   'P 1'
#
loop_
_entity.id
_entity.type
_entity.pdbx_description
1 polymer ?
#
loop_
_entity_poly.entity_id
_entity_poly.type
_entity_poly.pdbx_seq_one_letter_code
_entity_poly.pdbx_strand_id
1 'polypeptide(L)'
;MFPETSSRFGDVSTADLDRPLRADAARNRELILQTARKCFAERGLSVTLNDIAHEAGVGVGTVYRRFADKDALIEALLATKFEAMNGAAARAAEELDPRESLRVYLMGVFEFRARDRALADAIVRAGKARPSIVEERNRLESQVSEIIRRAKAAGVVREGFDYRDLPMLTQMLGAVADTTRATDPDAWRRYAQVLIDGVIPPEHADPMLGTPLDREALERALQPTS
;
A
#
# COMPACT_ATOMS: atom_id res chain seq x y z
N MET A 1 -22.75 -9.57 67.19
CA MET A 1 -22.74 -8.30 66.44
C MET A 1 -21.39 -8.21 65.74
N PHE A 2 -21.31 -8.75 64.53
CA PHE A 2 -20.12 -8.71 63.66
C PHE A 2 -20.50 -7.91 62.42
N PRO A 3 -19.69 -6.94 61.95
CA PRO A 3 -20.01 -6.22 60.74
C PRO A 3 -19.57 -7.04 59.52
N GLU A 4 -20.51 -7.27 58.60
CA GLU A 4 -20.26 -7.79 57.26
C GLU A 4 -19.58 -6.71 56.41
N THR A 5 -18.29 -6.88 56.13
CA THR A 5 -17.63 -6.19 55.01
C THR A 5 -17.95 -6.92 53.71
N SER A 6 -19.06 -6.53 53.08
CA SER A 6 -19.37 -6.91 51.70
C SER A 6 -18.50 -6.08 50.74
N SER A 7 -17.39 -6.68 50.31
CA SER A 7 -16.52 -6.16 49.26
C SER A 7 -17.23 -6.31 47.91
N ARG A 8 -17.67 -5.17 47.34
CA ARG A 8 -18.16 -5.08 45.96
C ARG A 8 -16.99 -5.35 45.00
N PHE A 9 -16.83 -6.59 44.55
CA PHE A 9 -16.17 -6.85 43.28
C PHE A 9 -17.13 -6.43 42.18
N GLY A 10 -16.81 -5.33 41.50
CA GLY A 10 -17.54 -4.89 40.32
C GLY A 10 -17.52 -5.98 39.27
N ASP A 11 -18.69 -6.32 38.77
CA ASP A 11 -18.92 -7.21 37.63
C ASP A 11 -18.21 -6.61 36.40
N VAL A 12 -17.01 -7.11 36.10
CA VAL A 12 -16.31 -6.78 34.86
C VAL A 12 -17.07 -7.49 33.75
N SER A 13 -17.95 -6.74 33.07
CA SER A 13 -18.72 -7.22 31.93
C SER A 13 -17.79 -7.90 30.92
N THR A 14 -18.17 -9.08 30.44
CA THR A 14 -17.46 -9.82 29.38
C THR A 14 -17.23 -8.97 28.13
N ALA A 15 -18.07 -7.96 27.88
CA ALA A 15 -17.90 -6.99 26.80
C ALA A 15 -16.64 -6.11 26.94
N ASP A 16 -16.20 -5.82 28.18
CA ASP A 16 -15.00 -5.03 28.47
C ASP A 16 -13.71 -5.86 28.38
N LEU A 17 -13.76 -7.19 28.51
CA LEU A 17 -12.64 -8.09 28.23
C LEU A 17 -12.50 -8.39 26.73
N ASP A 18 -13.60 -8.32 25.99
CA ASP A 18 -13.64 -8.62 24.55
C ASP A 18 -13.00 -7.48 23.70
N ARG A 19 -13.05 -6.23 24.18
CA ARG A 19 -12.40 -5.08 23.52
C ARG A 19 -10.86 -5.15 23.55
N PRO A 20 -10.19 -5.40 24.69
CA PRO A 20 -8.75 -5.61 24.78
C PRO A 20 -8.28 -6.77 23.90
N LEU A 21 -9.00 -7.90 23.90
CA LEU A 21 -8.65 -9.08 23.11
C LEU A 21 -8.76 -8.83 21.60
N ARG A 22 -9.76 -8.07 21.14
CA ARG A 22 -9.85 -7.64 19.73
C ARG A 22 -8.73 -6.67 19.35
N ALA A 23 -8.35 -5.77 20.25
CA ALA A 23 -7.24 -4.86 20.02
C ALA A 23 -5.89 -5.60 19.93
N ASP A 24 -5.64 -6.58 20.80
CA ASP A 24 -4.45 -7.45 20.74
C ASP A 24 -4.43 -8.32 19.48
N ALA A 25 -5.58 -8.87 19.10
CA ALA A 25 -5.74 -9.62 17.86
C ALA A 25 -5.40 -8.77 16.61
N ALA A 26 -5.87 -7.52 16.58
CA ALA A 26 -5.58 -6.58 15.49
C ALA A 26 -4.11 -6.18 15.46
N ARG A 27 -3.51 -5.88 16.61
CA ARG A 27 -2.06 -5.59 16.73
C ARG A 27 -1.20 -6.75 16.23
N ASN A 28 -1.52 -7.97 16.67
CA ASN A 28 -0.79 -9.17 16.24
C ASN A 28 -0.94 -9.43 14.74
N ARG A 29 -2.13 -9.19 14.17
CA ARG A 29 -2.34 -9.29 12.72
C ARG A 29 -1.45 -8.29 11.98
N GLU A 30 -1.42 -7.03 12.41
CA GLU A 30 -0.61 -6.00 11.76
C GLU A 30 0.90 -6.30 11.87
N LEU A 31 1.36 -6.76 13.04
CA LEU A 31 2.74 -7.19 13.24
C LEU A 31 3.15 -8.31 12.27
N ILE A 32 2.29 -9.33 12.10
CA ILE A 32 2.53 -10.43 11.17
C ILE A 32 2.58 -9.91 9.73
N LEU A 33 1.67 -9.03 9.34
CA LEU A 33 1.66 -8.43 8.01
C LEU A 33 2.95 -7.63 7.78
N GLN A 34 3.33 -6.72 8.68
CA GLN A 34 4.57 -5.93 8.56
C GLN A 34 5.82 -6.80 8.47
N THR A 35 5.89 -7.87 9.28
CA THR A 35 7.01 -8.82 9.24
C THR A 35 7.04 -9.57 7.92
N ALA A 36 5.89 -10.04 7.44
CA ALA A 36 5.78 -10.70 6.15
C ALA A 36 6.26 -9.81 5.00
N ARG A 37 5.89 -8.52 5.01
CA ARG A 37 6.36 -7.52 4.04
C ARG A 37 7.89 -7.47 4.00
N LYS A 38 8.52 -7.29 5.17
CA LYS A 38 9.98 -7.25 5.29
C LYS A 38 10.63 -8.55 4.79
N CYS A 39 10.13 -9.70 5.23
CA CYS A 39 10.70 -10.99 4.82
C CYS A 39 10.58 -11.24 3.32
N PHE A 40 9.43 -10.94 2.70
CA PHE A 40 9.26 -11.09 1.26
C PHE A 40 10.11 -10.10 0.46
N ALA A 41 10.33 -8.89 0.98
CA ALA A 41 11.23 -7.92 0.38
C ALA A 41 12.68 -8.39 0.35
N GLU A 42 13.16 -8.98 1.45
CA GLU A 42 14.57 -9.35 1.63
C GLU A 42 14.89 -10.72 1.02
N ARG A 43 13.97 -11.69 1.12
CA ARG A 43 14.22 -13.10 0.79
C ARG A 43 13.27 -13.65 -0.29
N GLY A 44 12.41 -12.80 -0.85
CA GLY A 44 11.43 -13.19 -1.86
C GLY A 44 10.34 -14.12 -1.32
N LEU A 45 9.56 -14.72 -2.23
CA LEU A 45 8.50 -15.68 -1.89
C LEU A 45 9.02 -17.08 -1.55
N SER A 46 10.27 -17.25 -1.11
CA SER A 46 10.71 -18.53 -0.51
C SER A 46 10.29 -18.64 0.96
N VAL A 47 10.11 -17.49 1.63
CA VAL A 47 9.77 -17.37 3.06
C VAL A 47 8.48 -18.11 3.43
N THR A 48 8.53 -18.91 4.50
CA THR A 48 7.38 -19.67 5.02
C THR A 48 6.64 -18.92 6.13
N LEU A 49 5.43 -19.38 6.49
CA LEU A 49 4.71 -18.84 7.66
C LEU A 49 5.49 -19.06 8.98
N ASN A 50 6.31 -20.11 9.06
CA ASN A 50 7.17 -20.36 10.21
C ASN A 50 8.30 -19.33 10.31
N ASP A 51 8.94 -19.00 9.17
CA ASP A 51 9.98 -17.96 9.13
C ASP A 51 9.42 -16.60 9.56
N ILE A 52 8.18 -16.31 9.17
CA ILE A 52 7.48 -15.07 9.55
C ILE A 52 7.12 -15.09 11.04
N ALA A 53 6.63 -16.22 11.57
CA ALA A 53 6.36 -16.37 12.99
C ALA A 53 7.62 -16.12 13.83
N HIS A 54 8.74 -16.71 13.39
CA HIS A 54 10.04 -16.55 14.04
C HIS A 54 10.52 -15.10 14.02
N GLU A 55 10.53 -14.46 12.85
CA GLU A 55 10.96 -13.05 12.71
C GLU A 55 10.03 -12.08 13.47
N ALA A 56 8.73 -12.37 13.53
CA ALA A 56 7.75 -11.54 14.23
C ALA A 56 7.78 -11.74 15.76
N GLY A 57 8.50 -12.75 16.25
CA GLY A 57 8.51 -13.12 17.67
C GLY A 57 7.15 -13.63 18.17
N VAL A 58 6.32 -14.21 17.30
CA VAL A 58 5.01 -14.76 17.65
C VAL A 58 4.97 -16.27 17.51
N GLY A 59 4.10 -16.94 18.28
CA GLY A 59 3.92 -18.39 18.15
C GLY A 59 3.41 -18.79 16.76
N VAL A 60 3.93 -19.88 16.21
CA VAL A 60 3.50 -20.44 14.91
C VAL A 60 1.99 -20.65 14.85
N GLY A 61 1.39 -21.20 15.91
CA GLY A 61 -0.06 -21.37 16.01
C GLY A 61 -0.86 -20.06 16.00
N THR A 62 -0.25 -18.92 16.34
CA THR A 62 -0.89 -17.60 16.20
C THR A 62 -0.94 -17.16 14.75
N VAL A 63 0.13 -17.41 13.97
CA VAL A 63 0.15 -17.11 12.53
C VAL A 63 -0.85 -18.00 11.78
N TYR A 64 -0.81 -19.32 11.99
CA TYR A 64 -1.72 -20.25 11.31
C TYR A 64 -3.20 -20.05 11.65
N ARG A 65 -3.51 -19.58 12.88
CA ARG A 65 -4.90 -19.19 13.24
C ARG A 65 -5.39 -17.93 12.52
N ARG A 66 -4.48 -17.08 12.03
CA ARG A 66 -4.81 -15.84 11.30
C ARG A 66 -4.74 -16.01 9.79
N PHE A 67 -3.82 -16.83 9.33
CA PHE A 67 -3.56 -17.11 7.93
C PHE A 67 -3.39 -18.62 7.77
N ALA A 68 -4.39 -19.26 7.17
CA ALA A 68 -4.40 -20.72 7.01
C ALA A 68 -3.19 -21.21 6.20
N ASP A 69 -2.79 -20.42 5.21
CA ASP A 69 -1.65 -20.66 4.35
C ASP A 69 -0.98 -19.34 3.94
N LYS A 70 0.11 -19.46 3.18
CA LYS A 70 0.87 -18.33 2.67
C LYS A 70 0.05 -17.49 1.68
N ASP A 71 -0.86 -18.10 0.93
CA ASP A 71 -1.69 -17.39 -0.03
C ASP A 71 -2.70 -16.48 0.66
N ALA A 72 -3.30 -16.92 1.78
CA ALA A 72 -4.18 -16.10 2.61
C ALA A 72 -3.44 -14.90 3.22
N LEU A 73 -2.16 -15.07 3.57
CA LEU A 73 -1.31 -13.96 4.02
C LEU A 73 -1.04 -12.97 2.88
N ILE A 74 -0.70 -13.45 1.69
CA ILE A 74 -0.47 -12.63 0.50
C ILE A 74 -1.75 -11.87 0.12
N GLU A 75 -2.92 -12.52 0.18
CA GLU A 75 -4.20 -11.87 -0.09
C GLU A 75 -4.47 -10.73 0.90
N ALA A 76 -4.24 -10.95 2.19
CA ALA A 76 -4.40 -9.90 3.19
C ALA A 76 -3.45 -8.71 2.94
N LEU A 77 -2.22 -8.99 2.51
CA LEU A 77 -1.25 -7.96 2.13
C LEU A 77 -1.70 -7.15 0.90
N LEU A 78 -2.27 -7.79 -0.12
CA LEU A 78 -2.84 -7.12 -1.29
C LEU A 78 -4.07 -6.29 -0.94
N ALA A 79 -4.95 -6.83 -0.11
CA ALA A 79 -6.15 -6.12 0.33
C ALA A 79 -5.76 -4.79 1.00
N THR A 80 -4.78 -4.79 1.91
CA THR A 80 -4.28 -3.54 2.53
C THR A 80 -3.69 -2.58 1.50
N LYS A 81 -2.99 -3.08 0.48
CA LYS A 81 -2.46 -2.24 -0.61
C LYS A 81 -3.58 -1.57 -1.39
N PHE A 82 -4.54 -2.35 -1.88
CA PHE A 82 -5.63 -1.81 -2.67
C PHE A 82 -6.53 -0.89 -1.86
N GLU A 83 -6.78 -1.20 -0.58
CA GLU A 83 -7.50 -0.32 0.34
C GLU A 83 -6.81 1.05 0.46
N ALA A 84 -5.49 1.07 0.63
CA ALA A 84 -4.72 2.33 0.70
C ALA A 84 -4.77 3.12 -0.62
N MET A 85 -4.61 2.44 -1.76
CA MET A 85 -4.64 3.08 -3.08
C MET A 85 -6.05 3.59 -3.44
N ASN A 86 -7.09 2.80 -3.18
CA ASN A 86 -8.49 3.20 -3.37
C ASN A 86 -8.87 4.34 -2.43
N GLY A 87 -8.36 4.34 -1.19
CA GLY A 87 -8.50 5.46 -0.26
C GLY A 87 -7.82 6.74 -0.76
N ALA A 88 -6.64 6.65 -1.37
CA ALA A 88 -5.98 7.79 -2.00
C ALA A 88 -6.78 8.33 -3.20
N ALA A 89 -7.30 7.43 -4.05
CA ALA A 89 -8.16 7.81 -5.17
C ALA A 89 -9.48 8.44 -4.70
N ALA A 90 -10.07 7.94 -3.62
CA ALA A 90 -11.28 8.52 -3.04
C ALA A 90 -11.04 9.94 -2.52
N ARG A 91 -9.96 10.17 -1.77
CA ARG A 91 -9.58 11.53 -1.32
C ARG A 91 -9.35 12.47 -2.49
N ALA A 92 -8.65 12.00 -3.52
CA ALA A 92 -8.44 12.78 -4.74
C ALA A 92 -9.75 13.13 -5.47
N ALA A 93 -10.76 12.26 -5.42
CA ALA A 93 -12.06 12.50 -6.04
C ALA A 93 -12.91 13.57 -5.33
N GLU A 94 -12.61 13.88 -4.06
CA GLU A 94 -13.26 14.99 -3.32
C GLU A 94 -12.82 16.36 -3.85
N GLU A 95 -11.67 16.43 -4.52
CA GLU A 95 -11.15 17.66 -5.11
C GLU A 95 -11.87 18.01 -6.43
N LEU A 96 -12.41 19.23 -6.47
CA LEU A 96 -13.11 19.76 -7.64
C LEU A 96 -12.13 20.19 -8.74
N ASP A 97 -11.01 20.80 -8.36
CA ASP A 97 -9.95 21.20 -9.29
C ASP A 97 -9.23 19.94 -9.84
N PRO A 98 -9.26 19.68 -11.17
CA PRO A 98 -8.60 18.51 -11.75
C PRO A 98 -7.09 18.48 -11.52
N ARG A 99 -6.43 19.63 -11.43
CA ARG A 99 -4.99 19.73 -11.11
C ARG A 99 -4.74 19.23 -9.69
N GLU A 100 -5.45 19.79 -8.72
CA GLU A 100 -5.34 19.41 -7.32
C GLU A 100 -5.72 17.94 -7.10
N SER A 101 -6.78 17.45 -7.73
CA SER A 101 -7.22 16.06 -7.68
C SER A 101 -6.10 15.08 -8.08
N LEU A 102 -5.45 15.30 -9.22
CA LEU A 102 -4.33 14.45 -9.65
C LEU A 102 -3.12 14.62 -8.74
N ARG A 103 -2.83 15.83 -8.25
CA ARG A 103 -1.74 16.08 -7.30
C ARG A 103 -1.92 15.32 -5.99
N VAL A 104 -3.13 15.35 -5.40
CA VAL A 104 -3.49 14.61 -4.18
C VAL A 104 -3.33 13.11 -4.40
N TYR A 105 -3.80 12.59 -5.53
CA TYR A 105 -3.65 11.18 -5.87
C TYR A 105 -2.17 10.77 -5.97
N LEU A 106 -1.37 11.51 -6.74
CA LEU A 106 0.07 11.25 -6.92
C LEU A 106 0.82 11.30 -5.58
N MET A 107 0.57 12.34 -4.78
CA MET A 107 1.18 12.44 -3.45
C MET A 107 0.78 11.27 -2.54
N GLY A 108 -0.48 10.85 -2.57
CA GLY A 108 -0.98 9.73 -1.77
C GLY A 108 -0.34 8.38 -2.14
N VAL A 109 -0.21 8.07 -3.43
CA VAL A 109 0.45 6.82 -3.87
C VAL A 109 1.96 6.84 -3.57
N PHE A 110 2.58 8.01 -3.70
CA PHE A 110 3.99 8.24 -3.36
C PHE A 110 4.27 8.10 -1.87
N GLU A 111 3.42 8.67 -1.02
CA GLU A 111 3.49 8.53 0.43
C GLU A 111 3.32 7.06 0.86
N PHE A 112 2.34 6.37 0.25
CA PHE A 112 2.13 4.95 0.48
C PHE A 112 3.39 4.14 0.12
N ARG A 113 3.99 4.38 -1.05
CA ARG A 113 5.23 3.68 -1.45
C ARG A 113 6.43 4.03 -0.58
N ALA A 114 6.56 5.26 -0.12
CA ALA A 114 7.67 5.67 0.74
C ALA A 114 7.60 4.97 2.11
N ARG A 115 6.38 4.84 2.66
CA ARG A 115 6.14 4.18 3.94
C ARG A 115 6.21 2.66 3.85
N ASP A 116 5.73 2.06 2.76
CA ASP A 116 5.65 0.62 2.61
C ASP A 116 6.88 0.04 1.88
N ARG A 117 7.72 -0.69 2.63
CA ARG A 117 8.93 -1.33 2.11
C ARG A 117 8.54 -2.58 1.32
N ALA A 118 8.77 -2.53 0.00
CA ALA A 118 8.76 -3.67 -0.92
C ALA A 118 7.60 -4.68 -0.74
N LEU A 119 6.38 -4.16 -0.88
CA LEU A 119 5.15 -4.95 -1.08
C LEU A 119 4.88 -5.26 -2.56
N ALA A 120 5.60 -4.63 -3.50
CA ALA A 120 5.07 -4.39 -4.84
C ALA A 120 5.12 -5.60 -5.79
N ASP A 121 6.21 -6.38 -5.83
CA ASP A 121 6.47 -7.20 -7.01
C ASP A 121 6.13 -8.69 -6.82
N ALA A 122 6.54 -9.25 -5.68
CA ALA A 122 6.26 -10.63 -5.31
C ALA A 122 4.75 -10.90 -5.13
N ILE A 123 4.05 -9.96 -4.50
CA ILE A 123 2.66 -10.13 -4.06
C ILE A 123 1.69 -9.91 -5.23
N VAL A 124 2.03 -9.02 -6.17
CA VAL A 124 1.27 -8.86 -7.43
C VAL A 124 1.26 -10.16 -8.24
N ARG A 125 2.33 -10.95 -8.24
CA ARG A 125 2.37 -12.26 -8.90
C ARG A 125 1.44 -13.28 -8.26
N ALA A 126 1.49 -13.39 -6.93
CA ALA A 126 0.67 -14.37 -6.20
C ALA A 126 -0.81 -13.98 -6.13
N GLY A 127 -1.13 -12.69 -6.25
CA GLY A 127 -2.50 -12.16 -6.25
C GLY A 127 -3.28 -12.26 -7.55
N LYS A 128 -2.59 -12.41 -8.69
CA LYS A 128 -3.20 -12.35 -10.03
C LYS A 128 -4.33 -13.36 -10.27
N ALA A 129 -4.44 -14.42 -9.48
CA ALA A 129 -5.39 -15.52 -9.69
C ALA A 129 -6.67 -15.45 -8.83
N ARG A 130 -6.80 -14.51 -7.88
CA ARG A 130 -8.00 -14.44 -7.00
C ARG A 130 -9.01 -13.40 -7.47
N PRO A 131 -10.32 -13.72 -7.56
CA PRO A 131 -11.36 -12.79 -8.00
C PRO A 131 -11.44 -11.48 -7.19
N SER A 132 -11.33 -11.54 -5.86
CA SER A 132 -11.36 -10.39 -4.95
C SER A 132 -10.29 -9.34 -5.28
N ILE A 133 -9.07 -9.79 -5.54
CA ILE A 133 -7.93 -8.94 -5.89
C ILE A 133 -8.11 -8.34 -7.29
N VAL A 134 -8.67 -9.11 -8.22
CA VAL A 134 -8.97 -8.63 -9.58
C VAL A 134 -10.03 -7.51 -9.54
N GLU A 135 -11.07 -7.65 -8.73
CA GLU A 135 -12.11 -6.64 -8.54
C GLU A 135 -11.55 -5.34 -7.96
N GLU A 136 -10.79 -5.41 -6.87
CA GLU A 136 -10.17 -4.23 -6.25
C GLU A 136 -9.17 -3.53 -7.19
N ARG A 137 -8.41 -4.30 -7.98
CA ARG A 137 -7.53 -3.75 -9.01
C ARG A 137 -8.32 -3.02 -10.09
N ASN A 138 -9.37 -3.64 -10.63
CA ASN A 138 -10.17 -3.04 -11.71
C ASN A 138 -10.88 -1.76 -11.22
N ARG A 139 -11.32 -1.75 -9.96
CA ARG A 139 -11.87 -0.56 -9.29
C ARG A 139 -10.84 0.57 -9.24
N LEU A 140 -9.63 0.28 -8.76
CA LEU A 140 -8.54 1.23 -8.72
C LEU A 140 -8.22 1.78 -10.13
N GLU A 141 -8.03 0.90 -11.11
CA GLU A 141 -7.75 1.29 -12.50
C GLU A 141 -8.81 2.26 -13.03
N SER A 142 -10.09 2.00 -12.75
CA SER A 142 -11.21 2.86 -13.16
C SER A 142 -11.16 4.24 -12.49
N GLN A 143 -10.93 4.29 -11.17
CA GLN A 143 -10.87 5.55 -10.42
C GLN A 143 -9.70 6.43 -10.87
N VAL A 144 -8.52 5.82 -11.06
CA VAL A 144 -7.30 6.52 -11.47
C VAL A 144 -7.41 7.03 -12.91
N SER A 145 -7.97 6.20 -13.79
CA SER A 145 -8.21 6.60 -15.19
C SER A 145 -9.13 7.82 -15.27
N GLU A 146 -10.15 7.90 -14.42
CA GLU A 146 -11.07 9.04 -14.37
C GLU A 146 -10.38 10.32 -13.86
N ILE A 147 -9.56 10.23 -12.81
CA ILE A 147 -8.77 11.37 -12.29
C ILE A 147 -7.86 11.91 -13.40
N ILE A 148 -7.10 11.03 -14.07
CA ILE A 148 -6.20 11.41 -15.16
C ILE A 148 -6.98 11.98 -16.34
N ARG A 149 -8.12 11.39 -16.71
CA ARG A 149 -8.97 11.88 -17.80
C ARG A 149 -9.47 13.30 -17.53
N ARG A 150 -9.97 13.59 -16.32
CA ARG A 150 -10.39 14.94 -15.90
C ARG A 150 -9.23 15.94 -16.00
N ALA A 151 -8.05 15.58 -15.50
CA ALA A 151 -6.87 16.42 -15.55
C ALA A 151 -6.38 16.67 -16.99
N LYS A 152 -6.41 15.64 -17.85
CA LYS A 152 -6.11 15.78 -19.28
C LYS A 152 -7.10 16.71 -19.98
N ALA A 153 -8.40 16.58 -19.71
CA ALA A 153 -9.43 17.45 -20.28
C ALA A 153 -9.28 18.92 -19.85
N ALA A 154 -8.72 19.18 -18.67
CA ALA A 154 -8.38 20.52 -18.20
C ALA A 154 -7.06 21.08 -18.76
N GLY A 155 -6.32 20.30 -19.56
CA GLY A 155 -5.05 20.73 -20.16
C GLY A 155 -3.89 20.90 -19.17
N VAL A 156 -4.00 20.33 -17.96
CA VAL A 156 -2.98 20.49 -16.91
C VAL A 156 -1.95 19.35 -16.88
N VAL A 157 -2.23 18.25 -17.58
CA VAL A 157 -1.34 17.09 -17.67
C VAL A 157 -0.40 17.26 -18.84
N ARG A 158 0.89 16.99 -18.62
CA ARG A 158 1.91 16.99 -19.68
C ARG A 158 1.52 16.03 -20.82
N GLU A 159 1.66 16.51 -22.04
CA GLU A 159 1.37 15.69 -23.23
C GLU A 159 2.24 14.42 -23.24
N GLY A 160 1.63 13.28 -23.57
CA GLY A 160 2.27 11.96 -23.58
C GLY A 160 2.18 11.18 -22.26
N PHE A 161 1.82 11.83 -21.14
CA PHE A 161 1.65 11.11 -19.86
C PHE A 161 0.44 10.17 -19.88
N ASP A 162 0.59 9.00 -19.27
CA ASP A 162 -0.45 7.98 -19.17
C ASP A 162 -0.47 7.27 -17.81
N TYR A 163 -1.59 6.65 -17.45
CA TYR A 163 -1.68 5.89 -16.19
C TYR A 163 -0.65 4.74 -16.12
N ARG A 164 -0.22 4.23 -17.28
CA ARG A 164 0.84 3.21 -17.39
C ARG A 164 2.23 3.69 -16.94
N ASP A 165 2.45 5.00 -16.80
CA ASP A 165 3.71 5.54 -16.26
C ASP A 165 3.78 5.46 -14.73
N LEU A 166 2.63 5.38 -14.04
CA LEU A 166 2.55 5.40 -12.58
C LEU A 166 3.40 4.32 -11.87
N PRO A 167 3.45 3.06 -12.34
CA PRO A 167 4.27 2.04 -11.70
C PRO A 167 5.76 2.40 -11.69
N MET A 168 6.28 2.95 -12.79
CA MET A 168 7.69 3.36 -12.90
C MET A 168 7.98 4.58 -12.03
N LEU A 169 7.11 5.60 -12.02
CA LEU A 169 7.25 6.77 -11.13
C LEU A 169 7.27 6.36 -9.66
N THR A 170 6.38 5.42 -9.28
CA THR A 170 6.33 4.86 -7.94
C THR A 170 7.60 4.08 -7.62
N GLN A 171 8.14 3.31 -8.57
CA GLN A 171 9.41 2.59 -8.40
C GLN A 171 10.60 3.54 -8.21
N MET A 172 10.72 4.59 -9.04
CA MET A 172 11.76 5.61 -8.95
C MET A 172 11.75 6.30 -7.58
N LEU A 173 10.58 6.74 -7.12
CA LEU A 173 10.44 7.37 -5.81
C LEU A 173 10.75 6.39 -4.67
N GLY A 174 10.29 5.15 -4.82
CA GLY A 174 10.57 4.08 -3.88
C GLY A 174 12.06 3.87 -3.64
N ALA A 175 12.87 3.87 -4.71
CA ALA A 175 14.31 3.75 -4.61
C ALA A 175 14.95 4.91 -3.80
N VAL A 176 14.46 6.14 -3.99
CA VAL A 176 14.88 7.31 -3.19
C VAL A 176 14.50 7.12 -1.73
N ALA A 177 13.26 6.76 -1.45
CA ALA A 177 12.76 6.55 -0.08
C ALA A 177 13.56 5.45 0.64
N ASP A 178 13.88 4.36 -0.06
CA ASP A 178 14.63 3.24 0.51
C ASP A 178 16.10 3.61 0.76
N THR A 179 16.71 4.39 -0.14
CA THR A 179 18.11 4.85 0.00
C THR A 179 18.29 5.87 1.12
N THR A 180 17.32 6.78 1.27
CA THR A 180 17.44 7.93 2.21
C THR A 180 16.89 7.63 3.60
N ARG A 181 16.15 6.53 3.77
CA ARG A 181 15.39 6.16 4.99
C ARG A 181 16.13 6.36 6.31
N ALA A 182 17.40 5.97 6.37
CA ALA A 182 18.21 6.02 7.60
C ALA A 182 18.69 7.43 7.95
N THR A 183 18.76 8.33 6.97
CA THR A 183 19.26 9.71 7.13
C THR A 183 18.12 10.70 7.23
N ASP A 184 17.14 10.59 6.33
CA ASP A 184 15.95 11.43 6.28
C ASP A 184 14.78 10.59 5.72
N PRO A 185 13.85 10.10 6.56
CA PRO A 185 12.70 9.31 6.12
C PRO A 185 11.69 10.12 5.30
N ASP A 186 11.83 11.44 5.24
CA ASP A 186 10.92 12.37 4.59
C ASP A 186 11.50 13.00 3.31
N ALA A 187 12.77 12.70 2.98
CA ALA A 187 13.47 13.20 1.80
C ALA A 187 12.73 12.92 0.48
N TRP A 188 11.95 11.83 0.42
CA TRP A 188 11.13 11.46 -0.74
C TRP A 188 10.17 12.58 -1.17
N ARG A 189 9.67 13.43 -0.25
CA ARG A 189 8.71 14.49 -0.58
C ARG A 189 9.25 15.47 -1.61
N ARG A 190 10.54 15.80 -1.52
CA ARG A 190 11.21 16.68 -2.47
C ARG A 190 11.20 16.09 -3.88
N TYR A 191 11.47 14.80 -4.00
CA TYR A 191 11.51 14.12 -5.29
C TYR A 191 10.12 13.80 -5.82
N ALA A 192 9.15 13.54 -4.93
CA ALA A 192 7.74 13.46 -5.29
C ALA A 192 7.26 14.76 -5.92
N GLN A 193 7.64 15.92 -5.38
CA GLN A 193 7.32 17.22 -6.00
C GLN A 193 7.92 17.34 -7.41
N VAL A 194 9.18 16.96 -7.62
CA VAL A 194 9.81 16.96 -8.96
C VAL A 194 9.05 16.07 -9.94
N LEU A 195 8.64 14.87 -9.52
CA LEU A 195 7.87 13.96 -10.37
C LEU A 195 6.47 14.52 -10.68
N ILE A 196 5.80 15.10 -9.67
CA ILE A 196 4.48 15.74 -9.83
C ILE A 196 4.56 16.91 -10.81
N ASP A 197 5.53 17.80 -10.66
CA ASP A 197 5.72 18.95 -11.55
C ASP A 197 6.08 18.49 -12.97
N GLY A 198 6.74 17.34 -13.12
CA GLY A 198 6.98 16.70 -14.41
C GLY A 198 5.73 16.15 -15.09
N VAL A 199 4.70 15.76 -14.32
CA VAL A 199 3.41 15.25 -14.81
C VAL A 199 2.40 16.39 -15.00
N ILE A 200 2.40 17.37 -14.10
CA ILE A 200 1.45 18.47 -14.04
C ILE A 200 2.21 19.81 -14.02
N PRO A 201 2.86 20.19 -15.12
CA PRO A 201 3.75 21.33 -15.11
C PRO A 201 3.00 22.63 -14.76
N PRO A 202 3.66 23.59 -14.09
CA PRO A 202 3.07 24.89 -13.77
C PRO A 202 2.84 25.74 -15.02
N GLU A 203 3.65 25.51 -16.06
CA GLU A 203 3.60 26.17 -17.36
C GLU A 203 3.62 25.12 -18.49
N HIS A 204 3.59 25.57 -19.74
CA HIS A 204 3.69 24.66 -20.88
C HIS A 204 5.06 23.95 -20.88
N ALA A 205 5.06 22.64 -21.15
CA ALA A 205 6.26 21.82 -21.25
C ALA A 205 6.20 20.97 -22.53
N ASP A 206 7.37 20.72 -23.12
CA ASP A 206 7.48 19.83 -24.28
C ASP A 206 6.86 18.45 -23.99
N PRO A 207 6.25 17.79 -24.98
CA PRO A 207 5.69 16.45 -24.81
C PRO A 207 6.70 15.46 -24.25
N MET A 208 6.20 14.45 -23.53
CA MET A 208 7.02 13.31 -23.13
C MET A 208 7.56 12.57 -24.36
N LEU A 209 8.79 12.06 -24.23
CA LEU A 209 9.42 11.27 -25.28
C LEU A 209 8.92 9.83 -25.26
N GLY A 210 8.64 9.28 -26.45
CA GLY A 210 8.23 7.90 -26.62
C GLY A 210 6.81 7.62 -26.10
N THR A 211 6.51 6.35 -25.89
CA THR A 211 5.22 5.89 -25.36
C THR A 211 5.43 5.13 -24.05
N PRO A 212 4.47 5.16 -23.12
CA PRO A 212 4.52 4.36 -21.91
C PRO A 212 4.68 2.87 -22.25
N LEU A 213 5.33 2.13 -21.36
CA LEU A 213 5.43 0.68 -21.44
C LEU A 213 4.03 0.06 -21.47
N ASP A 214 3.85 -0.97 -22.30
CA ASP A 214 2.62 -1.76 -22.25
C ASP A 214 2.57 -2.57 -20.94
N ARG A 215 1.39 -3.13 -20.65
CA ARG A 215 1.16 -3.89 -19.41
C ARG A 215 2.11 -5.08 -19.28
N GLU A 216 2.40 -5.79 -20.37
CA GLU A 216 3.25 -6.98 -20.33
C GLU A 216 4.72 -6.62 -20.09
N ALA A 217 5.20 -5.53 -20.69
CA ALA A 217 6.52 -4.99 -20.48
C ALA A 217 6.70 -4.47 -19.05
N LEU A 218 5.71 -3.75 -18.50
CA LEU A 218 5.69 -3.34 -17.09
C LEU A 218 5.77 -4.55 -16.16
N GLU A 219 4.99 -5.59 -16.44
CA GLU A 219 4.97 -6.83 -15.66
C GLU A 219 6.29 -7.59 -15.71
N ARG A 220 7.04 -7.52 -16.81
CA ARG A 220 8.39 -8.08 -16.92
C ARG A 220 9.44 -7.23 -16.22
N ALA A 221 9.39 -5.91 -16.39
CA ALA A 221 10.38 -4.97 -15.83
C ALA A 221 10.32 -4.90 -14.29
N LEU A 222 9.12 -5.09 -13.72
CA LEU A 222 8.91 -5.13 -12.27
C LEU A 222 9.23 -6.50 -11.66
N GLN A 223 9.83 -7.44 -12.41
CA GLN A 223 10.31 -8.70 -11.83
C GLN A 223 11.67 -8.46 -11.17
N PRO A 224 11.86 -8.85 -9.90
CA PRO A 224 13.20 -8.90 -9.32
C PRO A 224 14.07 -9.81 -10.18
N THR A 225 15.25 -9.35 -10.58
CA THR A 225 16.25 -10.22 -11.19
C THR A 225 16.70 -11.21 -10.11
N SER A 226 16.57 -12.50 -10.42
CA SER A 226 16.90 -13.64 -9.55
C SER A 226 18.30 -13.56 -8.96
#